data_AF-A0A374UNR3-F1
#
_entry.id   AF-A0A374UNR3-F1
#
_cell.length_a   1.000
_cell.length_b   1.000
_cell.length_c   1.000
_cell.angle_alpha   90.00
_cell.angle_beta   90.00
_cell.angle_gamma   90.00
#
_symmetry.space_group_name_H-M   'P 1'
#
loop_
_entity.id
_entity.type
_entity.pdbx_description
1 polymer ?
#
loop_
_entity_poly.entity_id
_entity_poly.type
_entity_poly.pdbx_seq_one_letter_code
_entity_poly.pdbx_strand_id
1 'polypeptide(L)'
;MYVSGINCPKKRAYEQMMTTKRRFGKLGGNVAYHGYQSFQAGEVTPEEAHQIGIETAKRMWGDDYEIVVTTHLNTANIHNHIVVNSVSFRTGRKFENHISDHYKLREISDEVCREHGKTVLENAPFYGGDKAYWVRKSGRVPHKDMLRHDVDEALACV
;
A
#
# COMPACT_ATOMS: atom_id res chain seq x y z
N MET A 1 7.83 13.91 -2.46
CA MET A 1 6.89 12.77 -2.37
C MET A 1 6.57 12.32 -3.77
N TYR A 2 6.55 11.02 -4.03
CA TYR A 2 6.13 10.47 -5.32
C TYR A 2 4.70 9.93 -5.21
N VAL A 3 3.86 10.14 -6.22
CA VAL A 3 2.45 9.70 -6.24
C VAL A 3 2.08 9.23 -7.65
N SER A 4 1.57 8.00 -7.73
CA SER A 4 1.12 7.38 -8.97
C SER A 4 -0.24 6.70 -8.79
N GLY A 5 -1.10 6.81 -9.80
CA GLY A 5 -2.35 6.07 -9.88
C GLY A 5 -2.24 4.93 -10.89
N ILE A 6 -2.78 3.76 -10.55
CA ILE A 6 -2.92 2.60 -11.43
C ILE A 6 -4.42 2.39 -11.65
N ASN A 7 -4.86 2.34 -12.91
CA ASN A 7 -6.27 2.29 -13.32
C ASN A 7 -7.14 3.45 -12.82
N CYS A 8 -6.54 4.51 -12.27
CA CYS A 8 -7.23 5.73 -11.89
C CYS A 8 -6.33 6.95 -12.07
N PRO A 9 -6.91 8.13 -12.34
CA PRO A 9 -6.16 9.38 -12.38
C PRO A 9 -5.66 9.76 -10.98
N LYS A 10 -4.38 10.12 -10.86
CA LYS A 10 -3.77 10.48 -9.57
C LYS A 10 -4.54 11.56 -8.78
N LYS A 11 -4.99 12.62 -9.46
CA LYS A 11 -5.69 13.77 -8.85
C LYS A 11 -7.16 13.50 -8.50
N ARG A 12 -7.75 12.43 -9.00
CA ARG A 12 -9.18 12.13 -8.83
C ARG A 12 -9.40 10.66 -8.48
N ALA A 13 -8.41 10.05 -7.85
CA ALA A 13 -8.41 8.61 -7.56
C ALA A 13 -9.61 8.23 -6.68
N TYR A 14 -9.87 8.99 -5.62
CA TYR A 14 -11.03 8.77 -4.74
C TYR A 14 -12.36 8.85 -5.50
N GLU A 15 -12.54 9.86 -6.34
CA GLU A 15 -13.76 10.02 -7.13
C GLU A 15 -13.95 8.85 -8.12
N GLN A 16 -12.86 8.39 -8.74
CA GLN A 16 -12.88 7.22 -9.64
C GLN A 16 -13.26 5.95 -8.87
N MET A 17 -12.61 5.69 -7.74
CA MET A 17 -12.92 4.55 -6.87
C MET A 17 -14.38 4.54 -6.42
N MET A 18 -14.90 5.71 -6.03
CA MET A 18 -16.31 5.87 -5.66
C MET A 18 -17.25 5.70 -6.84
N THR A 19 -16.85 6.09 -8.04
CA THR A 19 -17.64 5.86 -9.27
C THR A 19 -17.79 4.37 -9.54
N THR A 20 -16.71 3.60 -9.43
CA THR A 20 -16.74 2.12 -9.51
C THR A 20 -17.68 1.51 -8.47
N LYS A 21 -17.62 1.99 -7.22
CA LYS A 21 -18.53 1.52 -6.16
C LYS A 21 -20.00 1.84 -6.45
N ARG A 22 -20.30 3.05 -6.93
CA ARG A 22 -21.66 3.44 -7.34
C ARG A 22 -22.17 2.53 -8.45
N ARG A 23 -21.35 2.29 -9.47
CA ARG A 23 -21.69 1.40 -10.61
C ARG A 23 -22.14 0.02 -10.17
N PHE A 24 -21.48 -0.55 -9.16
CA PHE A 24 -21.80 -1.90 -8.65
C PHE A 24 -22.72 -1.90 -7.42
N GLY A 25 -23.22 -0.75 -6.98
CA GLY A 25 -24.08 -0.65 -5.78
C GLY A 25 -23.37 -1.04 -4.48
N LYS A 26 -22.04 -0.85 -4.38
CA LYS A 26 -21.21 -1.27 -3.24
C LYS A 26 -20.66 -0.07 -2.44
N LEU A 27 -21.55 0.79 -1.95
CA LEU A 27 -21.18 2.01 -1.21
C LEU A 27 -20.89 1.80 0.27
N GLY A 28 -21.36 0.70 0.87
CA GLY A 28 -21.18 0.40 2.30
C GLY A 28 -19.97 -0.49 2.62
N GLY A 29 -19.55 -0.46 3.89
CA GLY A 29 -18.43 -1.25 4.42
C GLY A 29 -17.06 -0.64 4.10
N ASN A 30 -16.01 -1.48 4.06
CA ASN A 30 -14.64 -1.04 3.78
C ASN A 30 -14.56 -0.30 2.44
N VAL A 31 -14.00 0.91 2.45
CA VAL A 31 -13.91 1.79 1.26
C VAL A 31 -12.64 1.54 0.45
N ALA A 32 -11.55 1.18 1.11
CA ALA A 32 -10.25 0.86 0.52
C ALA A 32 -9.44 -0.02 1.47
N TYR A 33 -8.35 -0.59 0.97
CA TYR A 33 -7.31 -1.25 1.74
C TYR A 33 -6.01 -0.48 1.63
N HIS A 34 -5.19 -0.55 2.66
CA HIS A 34 -3.93 0.19 2.73
C HIS A 34 -2.78 -0.76 3.11
N GLY A 35 -1.84 -0.94 2.18
CA GLY A 35 -0.62 -1.70 2.37
C GLY A 35 0.60 -0.81 2.56
N TYR A 36 1.59 -1.32 3.29
CA TYR A 36 2.88 -0.67 3.53
C TYR A 36 4.00 -1.56 2.99
N GLN A 37 4.98 -0.96 2.31
CA GLN A 37 6.21 -1.62 1.87
C GLN A 37 7.38 -0.74 2.31
N SER A 38 8.24 -1.27 3.17
CA SER A 38 9.37 -0.52 3.75
C SER A 38 10.69 -1.13 3.30
N PHE A 39 11.71 -0.28 3.17
CA PHE A 39 13.05 -0.66 2.74
C PHE A 39 14.08 -0.43 3.85
N GLN A 40 15.22 -1.10 3.75
CA GLN A 40 16.33 -0.84 4.65
C GLN A 40 16.85 0.60 4.45
N ALA A 41 17.25 1.26 5.54
CA ALA A 41 17.80 2.60 5.46
C ALA A 41 19.03 2.65 4.54
N GLY A 42 19.01 3.56 3.55
CA GLY A 42 20.10 3.74 2.59
C GLY A 42 20.17 2.72 1.43
N GLU A 43 19.27 1.74 1.38
CA GLU A 43 19.29 0.69 0.35
C GLU A 43 18.63 1.11 -0.98
N VAL A 44 17.66 2.02 -0.90
CA VAL A 44 16.90 2.51 -2.05
C VAL A 44 16.93 4.02 -2.09
N THR A 45 16.95 4.57 -3.30
CA THR A 45 16.53 5.95 -3.51
C THR A 45 15.00 6.06 -3.46
N PRO A 46 14.46 7.25 -3.21
CA PRO A 46 13.02 7.49 -3.30
C PRO A 46 12.35 7.07 -4.61
N GLU A 47 13.04 7.26 -5.73
CA GLU A 47 12.54 6.94 -7.06
C GLU A 47 12.49 5.43 -7.29
N GLU A 48 13.56 4.72 -6.93
CA GLU A 48 13.57 3.24 -6.96
C GLU A 48 12.50 2.64 -6.06
N ALA A 49 12.36 3.15 -4.84
CA ALA A 49 11.31 2.72 -3.93
C ALA A 49 9.93 2.89 -4.56
N HIS A 50 9.67 4.06 -5.17
CA HIS A 50 8.40 4.31 -5.85
C HIS A 50 8.16 3.34 -7.01
N GLN A 51 9.18 3.09 -7.83
CA GLN A 51 9.11 2.18 -8.97
C GLN A 51 8.81 0.74 -8.52
N ILE A 52 9.51 0.25 -7.49
CA ILE A 52 9.25 -1.07 -6.88
C ILE A 52 7.82 -1.14 -6.33
N GLY A 53 7.33 -0.08 -5.70
CA GLY A 53 5.97 0.00 -5.17
C GLY A 53 4.90 -0.07 -6.26
N ILE A 54 5.10 0.64 -7.37
CA ILE A 54 4.21 0.58 -8.55
C ILE A 54 4.19 -0.83 -9.12
N GLU A 55 5.34 -1.45 -9.28
CA GLU A 55 5.45 -2.78 -9.87
C GLU A 55 4.80 -3.85 -8.98
N THR A 56 5.09 -3.82 -7.68
CA THR A 56 4.43 -4.67 -6.67
C THR A 56 2.90 -4.53 -6.75
N ALA A 57 2.41 -3.30 -6.78
CA ALA A 57 0.98 -3.01 -6.84
C ALA A 57 0.33 -3.50 -8.15
N LYS A 58 1.01 -3.33 -9.30
CA LYS A 58 0.55 -3.82 -10.60
C LYS A 58 0.43 -5.34 -10.61
N ARG A 59 1.45 -6.07 -10.14
CA ARG A 59 1.44 -7.54 -10.10
C ARG A 59 0.34 -8.09 -9.18
N MET A 60 0.11 -7.44 -8.03
CA MET A 60 -0.85 -7.94 -7.05
C MET A 60 -2.31 -7.59 -7.39
N TRP A 61 -2.58 -6.35 -7.84
CA TRP A 61 -3.94 -5.82 -7.94
C TRP A 61 -4.27 -5.13 -9.26
N GLY A 62 -3.28 -4.93 -10.14
CA GLY A 62 -3.39 -4.08 -11.32
C GLY A 62 -4.41 -4.54 -12.37
N ASP A 63 -4.81 -5.80 -12.36
CA ASP A 63 -5.79 -6.32 -13.32
C ASP A 63 -7.25 -6.07 -12.91
N ASP A 64 -7.49 -5.76 -11.64
CA ASP A 64 -8.84 -5.75 -11.07
C ASP A 64 -9.22 -4.48 -10.32
N TYR A 65 -8.25 -3.71 -9.82
CA TYR A 65 -8.51 -2.61 -8.89
C TYR A 65 -7.85 -1.30 -9.32
N GLU A 66 -8.49 -0.19 -8.99
CA GLU A 66 -7.86 1.11 -8.94
C GLU A 66 -6.94 1.20 -7.71
N ILE A 67 -5.75 1.76 -7.89
CA ILE A 67 -4.71 1.78 -6.86
C ILE A 67 -4.01 3.14 -6.86
N VAL A 68 -3.65 3.63 -5.68
CA VAL A 68 -2.72 4.76 -5.52
C VAL A 68 -1.49 4.26 -4.80
N VAL A 69 -0.32 4.56 -5.36
CA VAL A 69 0.98 4.31 -4.73
C VAL A 69 1.59 5.66 -4.39
N THR A 70 2.03 5.83 -3.14
CA THR A 70 2.78 7.00 -2.70
C THR A 70 4.08 6.59 -2.01
N THR A 71 5.11 7.42 -2.10
CA THR A 71 6.40 7.19 -1.43
C THR A 71 6.77 8.38 -0.57
N HIS A 72 6.90 8.14 0.73
CA HIS A 72 7.17 9.16 1.73
C HIS A 72 8.69 9.40 1.85
N LEU A 73 9.08 10.68 1.91
CA LEU A 73 10.49 11.10 1.99
C LEU A 73 10.88 11.61 3.38
N ASN A 74 9.90 11.78 4.27
CA ASN A 74 10.03 12.55 5.51
C ASN A 74 10.18 11.67 6.76
N THR A 75 10.49 10.38 6.61
CA THR A 75 10.73 9.49 7.74
C THR A 75 12.11 8.85 7.64
N ALA A 76 12.60 8.30 8.75
CA ALA A 76 13.94 7.70 8.82
C ALA A 76 14.18 6.58 7.78
N ASN A 77 13.12 5.89 7.33
CA ASN A 77 13.19 4.86 6.30
C ASN A 77 12.22 5.18 5.15
N ILE A 78 12.69 5.05 3.92
CA ILE A 78 11.82 5.18 2.75
C ILE A 78 10.82 4.03 2.74
N HIS A 79 9.56 4.35 2.47
CA HIS A 79 8.49 3.36 2.37
C HIS A 79 7.40 3.84 1.41
N ASN A 80 6.67 2.86 0.87
CA ASN A 80 5.52 3.06 0.02
C ASN A 80 4.22 2.83 0.80
N HIS A 81 3.22 3.68 0.53
CA HIS A 81 1.83 3.43 0.86
C HIS A 81 1.11 3.00 -0.41
N ILE A 82 0.33 1.93 -0.33
CA ILE A 82 -0.44 1.41 -1.45
C ILE A 82 -1.91 1.37 -1.03
N VAL A 83 -2.72 2.25 -1.61
CA VAL A 83 -4.16 2.31 -1.36
C VAL A 83 -4.90 1.63 -2.49
N VAL A 84 -5.62 0.56 -2.19
CA VAL A 84 -6.33 -0.28 -3.18
C VAL A 84 -7.83 -0.11 -3.01
N ASN A 85 -8.55 0.09 -4.12
CA ASN A 85 -10.01 0.15 -4.10
C ASN A 85 -10.59 -1.15 -3.54
N SER A 86 -11.56 -1.08 -2.63
CA SER A 86 -12.15 -2.31 -2.06
C SER A 86 -13.06 -3.09 -3.01
N VAL A 87 -13.36 -2.56 -4.20
CA VAL A 87 -14.28 -3.15 -5.18
C VAL A 87 -13.57 -3.22 -6.52
N SER A 88 -13.59 -4.39 -7.16
CA SER A 88 -13.00 -4.58 -8.49
C SER A 88 -13.78 -3.80 -9.54
N PHE A 89 -13.09 -3.01 -10.37
CA PHE A 89 -13.72 -2.30 -11.49
C PHE A 89 -14.20 -3.24 -12.59
N ARG A 90 -13.61 -4.44 -12.65
CA ARG A 90 -13.91 -5.47 -13.64
C ARG A 90 -15.11 -6.31 -13.24
N THR A 91 -15.15 -6.79 -11.99
CA THR A 91 -16.12 -7.79 -11.54
C THR A 91 -17.15 -7.25 -10.53
N GLY A 92 -16.92 -6.10 -9.92
CA GLY A 92 -17.74 -5.58 -8.82
C GLY A 92 -17.62 -6.37 -7.51
N ARG A 93 -16.79 -7.42 -7.47
CA ARG A 93 -16.50 -8.17 -6.25
C ARG A 93 -15.65 -7.34 -5.30
N LYS A 94 -15.87 -7.53 -3.99
CA LYS A 94 -15.02 -6.92 -2.98
C LYS A 94 -13.70 -7.66 -2.88
N PHE A 95 -12.61 -6.94 -2.66
CA PHE A 95 -11.37 -7.55 -2.22
C PHE A 95 -11.58 -8.09 -0.81
N GLU A 96 -11.25 -9.36 -0.59
CA GLU A 96 -11.56 -10.05 0.67
C GLU A 96 -10.43 -9.87 1.70
N ASN A 97 -9.19 -9.67 1.25
CA ASN A 97 -8.02 -9.43 2.09
C ASN A 97 -7.82 -10.51 3.15
N HIS A 98 -7.81 -11.76 2.68
CA HIS A 98 -7.54 -12.93 3.50
C HIS A 98 -6.08 -12.96 3.93
N ILE A 99 -5.78 -13.80 4.93
CA ILE A 99 -4.40 -14.06 5.35
C ILE A 99 -3.54 -14.54 4.15
N SER A 100 -4.11 -15.33 3.25
CA SER A 100 -3.43 -15.76 2.02
C SER A 100 -3.02 -14.59 1.11
N ASP A 101 -3.83 -13.52 1.06
CA ASP A 101 -3.51 -12.34 0.26
C ASP A 101 -2.31 -11.58 0.83
N HIS A 102 -2.15 -11.60 2.15
CA HIS A 102 -0.99 -11.02 2.81
C HIS A 102 0.31 -11.79 2.50
N TYR A 103 0.26 -13.12 2.52
CA TYR A 103 1.40 -13.95 2.09
C TYR A 103 1.75 -13.73 0.62
N LYS A 104 0.73 -13.65 -0.24
CA LYS A 104 0.93 -13.36 -1.67
C LYS A 104 1.55 -11.99 -1.90
N LEU A 105 1.10 -10.96 -1.17
CA LEU A 105 1.71 -9.63 -1.23
C LEU A 105 3.20 -9.68 -0.86
N ARG A 106 3.55 -10.43 0.18
CA ARG A 106 4.95 -10.61 0.58
C ARG A 106 5.77 -11.30 -0.50
N GLU A 107 5.26 -12.40 -1.03
CA GLU A 107 5.93 -13.16 -2.10
C GLU A 107 6.22 -12.26 -3.31
N ILE A 108 5.22 -11.51 -3.77
CA ILE A 108 5.36 -10.57 -4.89
C ILE A 108 6.34 -9.44 -4.54
N SER A 109 6.23 -8.85 -3.34
CA SER A 109 7.14 -7.79 -2.91
C SER A 109 8.58 -8.28 -2.84
N ASP A 110 8.82 -9.48 -2.31
CA ASP A 110 10.15 -10.05 -2.18
C ASP A 110 10.72 -10.42 -3.57
N GLU A 111 9.89 -10.94 -4.49
CA GLU A 111 10.29 -11.19 -5.88
C GLU A 111 10.71 -9.88 -6.58
N VAL A 112 9.88 -8.84 -6.54
CA VAL A 112 10.19 -7.54 -7.15
C VAL A 112 11.44 -6.94 -6.51
N CYS A 113 11.59 -6.98 -5.18
CA CYS A 113 12.82 -6.51 -4.53
C CYS A 113 14.06 -7.24 -5.04
N ARG A 114 14.01 -8.58 -5.18
CA ARG A 114 15.14 -9.38 -5.70
C ARG A 114 15.48 -9.02 -7.15
N GLU A 115 14.47 -8.82 -8.01
CA GLU A 115 14.69 -8.40 -9.41
C GLU A 115 15.38 -7.03 -9.51
N HIS A 116 15.10 -6.14 -8.56
CA HIS A 116 15.76 -4.83 -8.43
C HIS A 116 17.06 -4.87 -7.61
N GLY A 117 17.57 -6.07 -7.28
CA GLY A 117 18.81 -6.26 -6.54
C GLY A 117 18.78 -5.79 -5.09
N LYS A 118 17.59 -5.75 -4.47
CA LYS A 118 17.38 -5.34 -3.07
C LYS A 118 17.29 -6.55 -2.15
N THR A 119 17.61 -6.34 -0.88
CA THR A 119 17.53 -7.36 0.16
C THR A 119 16.09 -7.60 0.59
N VAL A 120 15.85 -8.80 1.12
CA VAL A 120 14.53 -9.24 1.57
C VAL A 120 14.66 -9.97 2.91
N LEU A 121 13.57 -10.00 3.68
CA LEU A 121 13.55 -10.66 4.98
C LEU A 121 13.23 -12.15 4.84
N GLU A 122 14.28 -12.95 4.67
CA GLU A 122 14.20 -14.40 4.61
C GLU A 122 13.61 -14.98 5.91
N ASN A 123 12.59 -15.85 5.80
CA ASN A 123 11.96 -16.57 6.90
C ASN A 123 11.41 -15.72 8.07
N ALA A 124 11.25 -14.39 7.91
CA ALA A 124 10.71 -13.59 9.02
C ALA A 124 9.24 -13.99 9.30
N PRO A 125 8.83 -14.17 10.57
CA PRO A 125 7.47 -14.56 10.91
C PRO A 125 6.48 -13.47 10.50
N PHE A 126 5.38 -13.85 9.83
CA PHE A 126 4.36 -12.90 9.38
C PHE A 126 3.57 -12.32 10.57
N TYR A 127 3.31 -13.15 11.57
CA TYR A 127 2.68 -12.78 12.84
C TYR A 127 3.66 -13.05 13.98
N GLY A 128 3.80 -12.10 14.90
CA GLY A 128 4.71 -12.24 16.06
C GLY A 128 5.93 -11.34 16.06
N GLY A 129 5.93 -10.24 15.31
CA GLY A 129 6.92 -9.17 15.49
C GLY A 129 6.91 -8.66 16.92
N ASP A 130 8.09 -8.37 17.46
CA ASP A 130 8.27 -7.86 18.81
C ASP A 130 7.44 -6.57 18.98
N LYS A 131 6.33 -6.65 19.72
CA LYS A 131 5.47 -5.49 20.05
C LYS A 131 6.33 -4.34 20.61
N ALA A 132 7.47 -4.65 21.23
CA ALA A 132 8.41 -3.67 21.75
C ALA A 132 9.03 -2.78 20.67
N TYR A 133 9.24 -3.25 19.43
CA TYR A 133 9.77 -2.43 18.33
C TYR A 133 8.79 -1.31 17.95
N TRP A 134 7.51 -1.64 17.79
CA TRP A 134 6.46 -0.68 17.47
C TRP A 134 6.17 0.29 18.63
N VAL A 135 6.16 -0.20 19.87
CA VAL A 135 5.96 0.61 21.07
C VAL A 135 7.12 1.60 21.30
N ARG A 136 8.35 1.22 20.97
CA ARG A 136 9.52 2.12 21.09
C ARG A 136 9.55 3.19 20.01
N LYS A 137 9.06 2.89 18.80
CA LYS A 137 9.06 3.82 17.65
C LYS A 137 7.85 4.77 17.64
N SER A 138 6.70 4.34 18.17
CA SER A 138 5.42 5.07 18.06
C SER A 138 5.24 6.24 19.03
N GLY A 139 6.15 6.45 19.99
CA GLY A 139 6.13 7.61 20.89
C GLY A 139 4.72 8.05 21.32
N ARG A 140 4.01 7.27 22.14
CA ARG A 140 2.65 7.58 22.65
C ARG A 140 1.56 7.93 21.60
N VAL A 141 1.79 7.80 20.29
CA VAL A 141 0.73 8.03 19.29
C VAL A 141 -0.04 6.72 19.07
N PRO A 142 -1.37 6.71 19.28
CA PRO A 142 -2.18 5.52 19.04
C PRO A 142 -2.09 5.06 17.58
N HIS A 143 -2.01 3.74 17.36
CA HIS A 143 -1.90 3.12 16.03
C HIS A 143 -2.98 3.60 15.03
N LYS A 144 -4.20 3.85 15.52
CA LYS A 144 -5.30 4.38 14.71
C LYS A 144 -5.04 5.80 14.20
N ASP A 145 -4.37 6.63 15.01
CA ASP A 145 -4.08 8.03 14.67
C ASP A 145 -2.91 8.11 13.69
N MET A 146 -1.95 7.18 13.74
CA MET A 146 -0.92 7.04 12.71
C MET A 146 -1.52 6.64 11.35
N LEU A 147 -2.38 5.62 11.32
CA LEU A 147 -3.06 5.20 10.08
C LEU A 147 -3.89 6.34 9.49
N ARG A 148 -4.61 7.09 10.34
CA ARG A 148 -5.36 8.25 9.90
C ARG A 148 -4.45 9.36 9.40
N HIS A 149 -3.32 9.62 10.08
CA HIS A 149 -2.36 10.63 9.64
C HIS A 149 -1.74 10.27 8.28
N ASP A 150 -1.37 9.00 8.08
CA ASP A 150 -0.79 8.51 6.84
C ASP A 150 -1.80 8.58 5.67
N VAL A 151 -3.06 8.24 5.95
CA VAL A 151 -4.16 8.39 4.98
C VAL A 151 -4.44 9.87 4.71
N ASP A 152 -4.51 10.71 5.74
CA ASP A 152 -4.77 12.15 5.62
C ASP A 152 -3.59 12.85 4.90
N GLU A 153 -2.33 12.45 5.10
CA GLU A 153 -1.15 12.95 4.38
C GLU A 153 -1.19 12.53 2.91
N ALA A 154 -1.55 11.27 2.63
CA ALA A 154 -1.75 10.77 1.27
C ALA A 154 -2.91 11.47 0.54
N LEU A 155 -3.95 11.88 1.27
CA LEU A 155 -5.13 12.58 0.73
C LEU A 155 -4.99 14.10 0.66
N ALA A 156 -4.18 14.73 1.52
CA ALA A 156 -3.99 16.18 1.55
C ALA A 156 -3.15 16.74 0.38
N CYS A 157 -2.59 15.86 -0.46
CA CYS A 157 -1.75 16.21 -1.61
C CYS A 157 -2.46 15.99 -2.96
N VAL A 158 -3.79 15.85 -2.97
CA VAL A 158 -4.62 15.62 -4.16
C VAL A 158 -5.47 16.83 -4.50
#